data_AF-A0A8J4BJA5-F1
#
_entry.id   AF-A0A8J4BJA5-F1
#
_cell.length_a   1.000
_cell.length_b   1.000
_cell.length_c   1.000
_cell.angle_alpha   90.00
_cell.angle_beta   90.00
_cell.angle_gamma   90.00
#
_symmetry.space_group_name_H-M   'P 1'
#
loop_
_entity.id
_entity.type
_entity.pdbx_description
1 polymer ?
#
loop_
_entity_poly.entity_id
_entity_poly.type
_entity_poly.pdbx_seq_one_letter_code
_entity_poly.pdbx_strand_id
1 'polypeptide(L)'
;MSVLLSLGFTWLLHFTLLVPYMTQDSWILNPYLCIYLKNIHRIKHASDTGVFDEEGRMYPVKLEQIWGILGAEEFRSYDDVKRLVWANKDVGDFLGWWVRGDHNHSVAWVA
;
A
#
# COMPACT_ATOMS: atom_id res chain seq x y z
N MET A 1 -24.84 -26.23 -1.05
CA MET A 1 -23.64 -25.52 -1.55
C MET A 1 -23.00 -24.81 -0.36
N SER A 2 -21.68 -24.91 -0.20
CA SER A 2 -20.97 -24.59 1.04
C SER A 2 -21.00 -23.08 1.37
N VAL A 3 -21.61 -22.71 2.51
CA VAL A 3 -21.67 -21.32 3.02
C VAL A 3 -20.28 -20.68 3.11
N LEU A 4 -19.26 -21.46 3.48
CA LEU A 4 -17.87 -21.01 3.51
C LEU A 4 -17.36 -20.51 2.14
N LEU A 5 -17.76 -21.18 1.06
CA LEU A 5 -17.39 -20.76 -0.30
C LEU A 5 -18.07 -19.43 -0.65
N SER A 6 -19.33 -19.25 -0.26
CA SER A 6 -20.06 -17.99 -0.46
C SER A 6 -19.47 -16.82 0.34
N LEU A 7 -19.06 -17.05 1.58
CA LEU A 7 -18.40 -16.04 2.41
C LEU A 7 -17.03 -15.65 1.84
N GLY A 8 -16.23 -16.63 1.41
CA GLY A 8 -14.94 -16.37 0.76
C GLY A 8 -15.08 -15.57 -0.54
N PHE A 9 -16.07 -15.90 -1.36
CA PHE A 9 -16.35 -15.17 -2.60
C PHE A 9 -16.86 -13.75 -2.34
N THR A 10 -17.72 -13.58 -1.33
CA THR A 10 -18.23 -12.25 -0.92
C THR A 10 -17.09 -11.36 -0.46
N TRP A 11 -16.18 -11.88 0.36
CA TRP A 11 -15.00 -11.16 0.82
C TRP A 11 -14.07 -10.75 -0.35
N LEU A 12 -13.80 -11.68 -1.27
CA LEU A 12 -12.99 -11.43 -2.46
C LEU A 12 -13.59 -10.32 -3.35
N LEU A 13 -14.91 -10.36 -3.57
CA LEU A 13 -15.61 -9.34 -4.36
C LEU A 13 -15.55 -7.98 -3.68
N HIS A 14 -15.82 -7.89 -2.37
CA HIS A 14 -15.77 -6.61 -1.68
C HIS A 14 -14.37 -5.99 -1.72
N PHE A 15 -13.31 -6.80 -1.55
CA PHE A 15 -11.93 -6.29 -1.58
C PHE A 15 -11.50 -5.83 -2.98
N THR A 16 -11.80 -6.60 -4.01
CA THR A 16 -11.41 -6.27 -5.39
C THR A 16 -12.20 -5.10 -5.98
N LEU A 17 -13.48 -4.95 -5.60
CA LEU A 17 -14.34 -3.86 -6.07
C LEU A 17 -14.16 -2.57 -5.27
N LEU A 18 -13.53 -2.61 -4.09
CA LEU A 18 -13.27 -1.45 -3.26
C LEU A 18 -12.37 -0.42 -3.98
N VAL A 19 -11.25 -0.86 -4.55
CA VAL A 19 -10.24 0.04 -5.11
C VAL A 19 -10.78 0.85 -6.31
N PRO A 20 -11.47 0.23 -7.30
CA PRO A 20 -12.09 1.00 -8.38
C PRO A 20 -13.23 1.90 -7.87
N TYR A 21 -13.99 1.44 -6.86
CA TYR A 21 -15.07 2.23 -6.28
C TYR A 21 -14.58 3.50 -5.57
N MET A 22 -13.46 3.41 -4.84
CA MET A 22 -12.89 4.57 -4.13
C MET A 22 -12.26 5.60 -5.06
N THR A 23 -11.83 5.18 -6.25
CA THR A 23 -11.17 6.07 -7.22
C THR A 23 -12.13 6.72 -8.21
N GLN A 24 -13.29 6.12 -8.51
CA GLN A 24 -14.26 6.74 -9.42
C GLN A 24 -15.06 7.89 -8.77
N ASP A 25 -15.55 8.82 -9.61
CA ASP A 25 -16.46 9.90 -9.18
C ASP A 25 -17.95 9.49 -9.17
N SER A 26 -18.28 8.34 -9.78
CA SER A 26 -19.65 7.87 -9.98
C SER A 26 -20.14 6.98 -8.83
N TRP A 27 -21.45 7.05 -8.55
CA TRP A 27 -22.11 6.16 -7.57
C TRP A 27 -22.17 4.69 -8.03
N ILE A 28 -22.37 4.48 -9.34
CA ILE A 28 -22.40 3.15 -9.96
C ILE A 28 -20.98 2.77 -10.36
N LEU A 29 -20.57 1.53 -10.02
CA LEU A 29 -19.28 0.98 -10.41
C LEU A 29 -19.16 0.85 -11.92
N ASN A 30 -18.10 1.42 -12.48
CA ASN A 30 -17.77 1.21 -13.88
C ASN A 30 -17.50 -0.29 -14.15
N PRO A 31 -18.19 -0.93 -15.11
CA PRO A 31 -18.04 -2.36 -15.40
C PRO A 31 -16.61 -2.76 -15.82
N TYR A 32 -15.80 -1.80 -16.28
CA TYR A 32 -14.40 -2.04 -16.65
C TYR A 32 -13.43 -1.99 -15.47
N LEU A 33 -13.90 -1.70 -14.25
CA LEU A 33 -13.08 -1.60 -13.04
C LEU A 33 -11.86 -0.68 -13.23
N CYS A 34 -12.04 0.42 -13.97
CA CYS A 34 -10.97 1.37 -14.24
C CYS A 34 -10.51 2.06 -12.95
N ILE A 35 -9.20 2.26 -12.83
CA ILE A 35 -8.60 3.06 -11.76
C ILE A 35 -8.45 4.49 -12.27
N TYR A 36 -9.05 5.43 -11.55
CA TYR A 36 -9.00 6.85 -11.91
C TYR A 36 -7.87 7.56 -11.15
N LEU A 37 -6.84 7.96 -11.88
CA LEU A 37 -5.67 8.67 -11.33
C LEU A 37 -6.04 9.94 -10.57
N LYS A 38 -7.09 10.65 -10.99
CA LYS A 38 -7.58 11.88 -10.34
C LYS A 38 -7.86 11.72 -8.85
N ASN A 39 -8.35 10.56 -8.41
CA ASN A 39 -8.70 10.30 -7.00
C ASN A 39 -7.82 9.21 -6.38
N ILE A 40 -6.64 8.94 -6.95
CA ILE A 40 -5.76 7.88 -6.45
C ILE A 40 -5.25 8.16 -5.04
N HIS A 41 -5.21 9.44 -4.63
CA HIS A 41 -4.91 9.84 -3.25
C HIS A 41 -5.86 9.23 -2.21
N ARG A 42 -7.11 8.89 -2.58
CA ARG A 42 -8.10 8.30 -1.65
C ARG A 42 -7.77 6.88 -1.23
N ILE A 43 -6.98 6.19 -2.02
CA ILE A 43 -6.50 4.84 -1.73
C ILE A 43 -5.04 4.85 -1.25
N LYS A 44 -4.48 6.04 -1.01
CA LYS A 44 -3.13 6.19 -0.47
C LYS A 44 -3.13 5.80 0.99
N HIS A 45 -2.31 4.82 1.34
CA HIS A 45 -2.09 4.43 2.72
C HIS A 45 -1.13 5.41 3.40
N ALA A 46 -1.34 5.65 4.70
CA ALA A 46 -0.46 6.52 5.48
C ALA A 46 0.97 5.94 5.63
N SER A 47 1.12 4.63 5.42
CA SER A 47 2.42 3.93 5.34
C SER A 47 3.15 4.13 4.00
N ASP A 48 2.59 4.89 3.05
CA ASP A 48 3.29 5.17 1.80
C ASP A 48 4.53 6.05 2.04
N THR A 49 5.56 5.77 1.26
CA THR A 49 6.84 6.49 1.23
C THR A 49 6.69 7.98 0.90
N GLY A 50 5.57 8.38 0.27
CA GLY A 50 5.33 9.76 -0.14
C GLY A 50 6.25 10.25 -1.25
N VAL A 51 7.01 9.35 -1.90
CA VAL A 51 7.89 9.63 -3.05
C VAL A 51 7.09 10.11 -4.25
N PHE A 52 5.87 9.60 -4.41
CA PHE A 52 4.95 10.01 -5.45
C PHE A 52 3.88 10.96 -4.90
N ASP A 53 3.65 12.04 -5.64
CA ASP A 53 2.54 12.96 -5.39
C ASP A 53 1.20 12.34 -5.79
N GLU A 54 0.11 13.01 -5.43
CA GLU A 54 -1.26 12.62 -5.81
C GLU A 54 -1.45 12.57 -7.33
N GLU A 55 -0.68 13.36 -8.08
CA GLU A 55 -0.66 13.34 -9.54
C GLU A 55 0.34 12.32 -10.12
N GLY A 56 0.97 11.50 -9.29
CA GLY A 56 1.96 10.49 -9.71
C GLY A 56 3.32 11.07 -10.07
N ARG A 57 3.62 12.31 -9.68
CA ARG A 57 4.93 12.94 -9.90
C ARG A 57 5.91 12.47 -8.85
N MET A 58 7.12 12.14 -9.28
CA MET A 58 8.18 11.67 -8.39
C MET A 58 8.94 12.85 -7.75
N TYR A 59 9.11 12.81 -6.43
CA TYR A 59 9.98 13.71 -5.68
C TYR A 59 11.35 13.05 -5.44
N PRO A 60 12.39 13.39 -6.22
CA PRO A 60 13.69 12.72 -6.15
C PRO A 60 14.34 12.87 -4.77
N VAL A 61 14.14 14.00 -4.10
CA VAL A 61 14.68 14.26 -2.75
C VAL A 61 14.19 13.23 -1.72
N LYS A 62 12.91 12.82 -1.79
CA LYS A 62 12.38 11.80 -0.88
C LYS A 62 12.93 10.42 -1.20
N LEU A 63 13.17 10.12 -2.47
CA LEU A 63 13.84 8.89 -2.85
C LEU A 63 15.28 8.86 -2.31
N GLU A 64 16.01 9.98 -2.39
CA GLU A 64 17.37 10.09 -1.80
C GLU A 64 17.37 9.90 -0.28
N GLN A 65 16.35 10.40 0.43
CA GLN A 65 16.20 10.17 1.86
C GLN A 65 16.00 8.67 2.19
N ILE A 66 15.28 7.94 1.35
CA ILE A 66 15.12 6.47 1.49
C ILE A 66 16.47 5.76 1.37
N TRP A 67 17.32 6.17 0.42
CA TRP A 67 18.68 5.63 0.29
C TRP A 67 19.54 5.94 1.52
N GLY A 68 19.36 7.12 2.12
CA GLY A 68 19.98 7.49 3.40
C GLY A 68 19.59 6.56 4.55
N ILE A 69 18.29 6.21 4.67
CA ILE A 69 17.79 5.28 5.70
C ILE A 69 18.34 3.86 5.50
N LEU A 70 18.46 3.42 4.24
CA LEU A 70 18.98 2.11 3.91
C LEU A 70 20.52 2.01 4.04
N GLY A 71 21.22 3.15 4.09
CA GLY A 71 22.68 3.19 4.08
C GLY A 71 23.29 2.58 2.81
N ALA A 72 22.54 2.62 1.71
CA ALA A 72 22.89 1.98 0.44
C ALA A 72 22.41 2.84 -0.74
N GLU A 73 23.19 2.86 -1.82
CA GLU A 73 22.83 3.56 -3.06
C GLU A 73 21.83 2.77 -3.93
N GLU A 74 21.65 1.48 -3.64
CA GLU A 74 20.76 0.58 -4.39
C GLU A 74 20.17 -0.53 -3.50
N PHE A 75 19.04 -1.12 -3.93
CA PHE A 75 18.48 -2.32 -3.30
C PHE A 75 19.37 -3.52 -3.61
N ARG A 76 20.13 -3.99 -2.61
CA ARG A 76 21.03 -5.15 -2.78
C ARG A 76 20.36 -6.46 -2.43
N SER A 77 19.34 -6.44 -1.57
CA SER A 77 18.65 -7.65 -1.13
C SER A 77 17.19 -7.40 -0.76
N TYR A 78 16.42 -8.50 -0.71
CA TYR A 78 15.08 -8.52 -0.11
C TYR A 78 15.08 -8.00 1.35
N ASP A 79 16.21 -8.13 2.06
CA ASP A 79 16.33 -7.58 3.42
C ASP A 79 16.24 -6.05 3.46
N ASP A 80 16.79 -5.37 2.47
CA ASP A 80 16.74 -3.90 2.36
C ASP A 80 15.30 -3.43 2.11
N VAL A 81 14.57 -4.14 1.25
CA VAL A 81 13.14 -3.89 0.99
C VAL A 81 12.32 -4.08 2.27
N LYS A 82 12.57 -5.14 3.04
CA LYS A 82 11.90 -5.35 4.32
C LYS A 82 12.18 -4.21 5.29
N ARG A 83 13.43 -3.77 5.41
CA ARG A 83 13.85 -2.66 6.29
C ARG A 83 13.13 -1.36 5.92
N LEU A 84 13.03 -1.04 4.63
CA LEU A 84 12.28 0.12 4.15
C LEU A 84 10.80 0.06 4.55
N VAL A 85 10.16 -1.10 4.32
CA VAL A 85 8.74 -1.29 4.68
C VAL A 85 8.52 -1.16 6.19
N TRP A 86 9.46 -1.64 7.00
CA TRP A 86 9.40 -1.47 8.46
C TRP A 86 9.61 -0.01 8.90
N ALA A 87 10.51 0.72 8.25
CA ALA A 87 10.77 2.13 8.55
C ALA A 87 9.56 3.02 8.25
N ASN A 88 8.81 2.72 7.18
CA ASN A 88 7.61 3.49 6.79
C ASN A 88 6.31 2.95 7.41
N LYS A 89 6.39 2.11 8.44
CA LYS A 89 5.20 1.50 9.02
C LYS A 89 4.43 2.51 9.89
N ASP A 90 3.21 2.83 9.48
CA ASP A 90 2.27 3.59 10.31
C ASP A 90 1.42 2.64 11.19
N VAL A 91 1.15 3.08 12.43
CA VAL A 91 0.27 2.41 13.40
C VAL A 91 -1.19 2.41 12.93
N GLY A 92 -1.58 3.38 12.09
CA GLY A 92 -2.93 3.49 11.54
C GLY A 92 -3.25 2.58 10.34
N ASP A 93 -2.28 1.84 9.80
CA ASP A 93 -2.46 1.07 8.55
C ASP A 93 -2.73 -0.43 8.77
N PHE A 94 -3.94 -0.75 9.24
CA PHE A 94 -4.37 -2.12 9.52
C PHE A 94 -4.37 -3.04 8.29
N LEU A 95 -4.60 -2.50 7.09
CA LEU A 95 -4.60 -3.27 5.84
C LEU A 95 -3.16 -3.61 5.38
N GLY A 96 -2.21 -2.69 5.54
CA GLY A 96 -0.79 -2.94 5.28
C GLY A 96 -0.20 -4.03 6.18
N TRP A 97 -0.74 -4.19 7.39
CA TRP A 97 -0.32 -5.26 8.31
C TRP A 97 -0.80 -6.65 7.87
N TRP A 98 -2.00 -6.74 7.27
CA TRP A 98 -2.62 -8.02 6.91
C TRP A 98 -1.93 -8.72 5.73
N VAL A 99 -1.22 -7.97 4.89
CA VAL A 99 -0.41 -8.51 3.78
C VAL A 99 0.81 -9.30 4.28
N ARG A 100 1.10 -9.33 5.59
CA ARG A 100 2.33 -9.93 6.13
C ARG A 100 2.07 -11.07 7.14
N GLY A 101 2.45 -12.28 6.73
CA GLY A 101 2.75 -13.39 7.64
C GLY A 101 4.10 -13.16 8.32
N ASP A 102 4.10 -13.17 9.65
CA ASP A 102 5.22 -12.81 10.52
C ASP A 102 6.31 -13.88 10.56
N HIS A 103 7.54 -13.51 10.18
CA HIS A 103 8.76 -14.12 10.71
C HIS A 103 9.81 -13.03 11.05
N ASN A 104 9.71 -12.50 12.27
CA ASN A 104 10.83 -12.26 13.19
C ASN A 104 11.79 -11.05 12.98
N HIS A 105 12.06 -10.42 14.13
CA HIS A 105 13.14 -9.47 14.52
C HIS A 105 13.02 -7.96 14.21
N SER A 106 12.63 -7.24 15.27
CA SER A 106 13.30 -6.05 15.84
C SER A 106 13.81 -4.96 14.91
N VAL A 107 13.01 -3.89 14.76
CA VAL A 107 13.53 -2.52 14.72
C VAL A 107 12.46 -1.59 15.31
N ALA A 108 12.92 -0.80 16.28
CA ALA A 108 12.13 0.07 17.13
C ALA A 108 11.83 1.40 16.43
N TRP A 109 10.67 1.94 16.80
CA TRP A 109 10.24 3.33 16.78
C TRP A 109 11.32 4.37 16.47
N VAL A 110 11.14 5.11 15.38
CA VAL A 110 11.60 6.50 15.29
C VAL A 110 10.42 7.30 14.76
N ALA A 111 9.91 8.15 15.64
CA ALA A 111 8.90 9.18 15.37
C ALA A 111 9.48 10.31 14.52
#